data_AF-A0A925CG53-F1
#
_entry.id   AF-A0A925CG53-F1
#
_cell.length_a   1.000
_cell.length_b   1.000
_cell.length_c   1.000
_cell.angle_alpha   90.00
_cell.angle_beta   90.00
_cell.angle_gamma   90.00
#
_symmetry.space_group_name_H-M   'P 1'
#
loop_
_entity.id
_entity.type
_entity.pdbx_description
1 polymer ?
#
loop_
_entity_poly.entity_id
_entity_poly.type
_entity_poly.pdbx_seq_one_letter_code
_entity_poly.pdbx_strand_id
1 'polypeptide(L)'
;MSQCAYCTQRKGKRPCPALAGLICSQCCGEHRIVRVSCPADCIYLESGSDYQQKRLAVQFMPVRRDFYRELEELGSKKAVALFNLVEVVIFGYFHSRRDGQDAEIVAALQALRRTLSPLHVPAGAMPVFAEHLKKEYDTFKKQNPQDIADMS
;
A
#
# COMPACT_ATOMS: atom_id res chain seq x y z
N MET A 1 1.91 -31.91 -27.67
CA MET A 1 2.01 -30.59 -27.00
C MET A 1 0.82 -30.45 -26.07
N SER A 2 1.05 -30.13 -24.79
CA SER A 2 -0.02 -29.93 -23.82
C SER A 2 -0.83 -28.66 -24.12
N GLN A 3 -2.13 -28.82 -24.26
CA GLN A 3 -3.08 -27.71 -24.39
C GLN A 3 -3.35 -27.08 -23.02
N CYS A 4 -3.88 -25.86 -23.05
CA CYS A 4 -4.31 -25.14 -21.87
C CYS A 4 -5.42 -25.93 -21.16
N ALA A 5 -5.23 -26.28 -19.88
CA ALA A 5 -6.21 -26.98 -19.05
C ALA A 5 -7.50 -26.17 -18.82
N TYR A 6 -7.49 -24.86 -19.10
CA TYR A 6 -8.67 -24.00 -18.96
C TYR A 6 -9.43 -23.82 -20.29
N CYS A 7 -8.76 -23.35 -21.34
CA CYS A 7 -9.43 -23.00 -22.60
C CYS A 7 -9.29 -24.03 -23.71
N THR A 8 -8.39 -25.00 -23.58
CA THR A 8 -8.02 -26.05 -24.57
C THR A 8 -7.60 -25.57 -25.97
N GLN A 9 -7.77 -24.28 -26.28
CA GLN A 9 -7.50 -23.68 -27.59
C GLN A 9 -6.03 -23.27 -27.79
N ARG A 10 -5.31 -22.98 -26.70
CA ARG A 10 -3.92 -22.48 -26.75
C ARG A 10 -2.96 -23.43 -26.08
N LYS A 11 -1.67 -23.34 -26.42
CA LYS A 11 -0.61 -24.11 -25.75
C LYS A 11 -0.51 -23.73 -24.28
N GLY A 12 -0.58 -24.73 -23.40
CA GLY A 12 -0.30 -24.56 -21.97
C GLY A 12 1.19 -24.31 -21.78
N LYS A 13 1.56 -23.24 -21.08
CA LYS A 13 2.97 -22.86 -20.82
C LYS A 13 3.31 -22.78 -19.33
N ARG A 14 2.31 -22.66 -18.45
CA ARG A 14 2.50 -22.46 -17.01
C ARG A 14 1.87 -23.61 -16.23
N PRO A 15 2.56 -24.27 -15.29
CA PRO A 15 1.93 -25.21 -14.38
C PRO A 15 0.92 -24.47 -13.48
N CYS A 16 -0.31 -24.96 -13.43
CA CYS A 16 -1.39 -24.42 -12.62
C CYS A 16 -1.76 -25.43 -11.53
N PRO A 17 -1.44 -25.16 -10.26
CA PRO A 17 -1.79 -26.08 -9.15
C PRO A 17 -3.30 -26.24 -9.00
N ALA A 18 -4.08 -25.17 -9.23
CA ALA A 18 -5.54 -25.19 -9.10
C ALA A 18 -6.26 -26.05 -10.15
N LEU A 19 -5.65 -26.23 -11.33
CA LEU A 19 -6.22 -27.01 -12.44
C LEU A 19 -5.49 -28.34 -12.66
N ALA A 20 -4.53 -28.68 -11.79
CA ALA A 20 -3.67 -29.86 -11.91
C ALA A 20 -3.11 -30.07 -13.34
N GLY A 21 -2.70 -28.98 -14.00
CA GLY A 21 -2.34 -29.03 -15.43
C GLY A 21 -1.65 -27.77 -15.94
N LEU A 22 -1.39 -27.71 -17.24
CA LEU A 22 -0.71 -26.56 -17.86
C LEU A 22 -1.73 -25.54 -18.37
N ILE A 23 -1.65 -24.29 -17.93
CA ILE A 23 -2.50 -23.18 -18.36
C ILE A 23 -1.72 -22.24 -19.30
N CYS A 24 -2.41 -21.55 -20.22
CA CYS A 24 -1.79 -20.50 -21.04
C CYS A 24 -1.68 -19.18 -20.25
N SER A 25 -0.79 -18.28 -20.67
CA SER A 25 -0.55 -17.01 -19.96
C SER A 25 -1.78 -16.10 -19.91
N GLN A 26 -2.62 -16.09 -20.96
CA GLN A 26 -3.82 -15.26 -21.02
C GLN A 26 -4.89 -15.74 -20.03
N CYS A 27 -5.27 -17.03 -20.08
CA CYS A 27 -6.24 -17.58 -19.12
C CYS A 27 -5.74 -17.49 -17.67
N CYS A 28 -4.44 -17.67 -17.44
CA CYS A 28 -3.83 -17.45 -16.12
C CYS A 28 -3.96 -16.00 -15.65
N GLY A 29 -3.79 -15.01 -16.52
CA GLY A 29 -3.88 -13.60 -16.15
C GLY A 29 -5.31 -13.12 -15.92
N GLU A 30 -6.25 -13.56 -16.75
CA GLU A 30 -7.66 -13.13 -16.73
C GLU A 30 -8.51 -13.84 -15.67
N HIS A 31 -8.17 -15.09 -15.32
CA HIS A 31 -9.02 -15.92 -14.48
C HIS A 31 -8.43 -16.29 -13.13
N ARG A 32 -7.14 -16.00 -12.87
CA ARG A 32 -6.55 -16.17 -11.52
C ARG A 32 -7.39 -15.43 -10.49
N ILE A 33 -7.61 -16.04 -9.32
CA ILE A 33 -8.39 -15.54 -8.17
C ILE A 33 -9.86 -15.16 -8.42
N VAL A 34 -10.29 -14.99 -9.67
CA VAL A 34 -11.66 -14.63 -10.04
C VAL A 34 -12.50 -15.86 -10.39
N ARG A 35 -11.95 -16.74 -11.25
CA ARG A 35 -12.63 -17.96 -11.71
C ARG A 35 -11.82 -19.24 -11.48
N VAL A 36 -10.53 -19.09 -11.20
CA VAL A 36 -9.61 -20.18 -10.84
C VAL A 36 -9.24 -20.01 -9.38
N SER A 37 -9.52 -21.03 -8.56
CA SER A 37 -9.19 -21.08 -7.13
C SER A 37 -7.68 -21.23 -6.91
N CYS A 38 -6.92 -20.18 -7.19
CA CYS A 38 -5.48 -20.16 -7.06
C CYS A 38 -5.08 -20.30 -5.58
N PRO A 39 -4.16 -21.22 -5.24
CA PRO A 39 -3.63 -21.29 -3.90
C PRO A 39 -2.73 -20.07 -3.62
N ALA A 40 -2.63 -19.70 -2.34
CA ALA A 40 -1.93 -18.48 -1.92
C ALA A 40 -0.42 -18.48 -2.20
N ASP A 41 0.17 -19.65 -2.42
CA ASP A 41 1.58 -19.88 -2.73
C ASP A 41 1.86 -19.98 -4.25
N CYS A 42 0.87 -19.68 -5.10
CA CYS A 42 1.05 -19.73 -6.55
C CYS A 42 2.05 -18.67 -7.04
N ILE A 43 3.17 -19.12 -7.61
CA ILE A 43 4.25 -18.27 -8.16
C ILE A 43 3.80 -17.25 -9.23
N TYR A 44 2.64 -17.49 -9.86
CA TYR A 44 2.07 -16.60 -10.89
C TYR A 44 1.08 -15.57 -10.32
N LEU A 45 0.81 -15.61 -9.01
CA LEU A 45 0.07 -14.56 -8.31
C LEU A 45 0.97 -13.35 -8.02
N GLU A 46 2.11 -13.57 -7.37
CA GLU A 46 3.07 -12.51 -6.97
C GLU A 46 3.59 -11.71 -8.16
N SER A 47 4.08 -12.39 -9.20
CA SER A 47 4.65 -11.75 -10.39
C SER A 47 3.69 -10.81 -11.12
N GLY A 48 2.39 -11.08 -11.07
CA GLY A 48 1.39 -10.18 -11.64
C GLY A 48 0.81 -9.16 -10.65
N SER A 49 1.19 -9.19 -9.37
CA SER A 49 0.92 -8.10 -8.42
C SER A 49 2.00 -7.02 -8.57
N ASP A 50 3.27 -7.42 -8.55
CA ASP A 50 4.42 -6.52 -8.66
C ASP A 50 4.44 -5.75 -9.97
N TYR A 51 4.12 -6.42 -11.08
CA TYR A 51 4.01 -5.74 -12.37
C TYR A 51 2.91 -4.67 -12.39
N GLN A 52 1.76 -4.97 -11.77
CA GLN A 52 0.65 -4.02 -11.71
C GLN A 52 0.98 -2.87 -10.76
N GLN A 53 1.60 -3.15 -9.60
CA GLN A 53 2.08 -2.13 -8.68
C GLN A 53 3.12 -1.21 -9.33
N LYS A 54 4.09 -1.76 -10.09
CA LYS A 54 5.07 -0.95 -10.83
C LYS A 54 4.40 -0.07 -11.90
N ARG A 55 3.41 -0.59 -12.62
CA ARG A 55 2.63 0.20 -13.59
C ARG A 55 1.86 1.33 -12.91
N LEU A 56 1.17 1.03 -11.80
CA LEU A 56 0.45 2.03 -11.02
C LEU A 56 1.41 3.09 -10.47
N ALA A 57 2.58 2.69 -9.96
CA ALA A 57 3.59 3.63 -9.47
C ALA A 57 4.03 4.62 -10.56
N VAL A 58 4.27 4.14 -11.79
CA VAL A 58 4.58 5.02 -12.94
C VAL A 58 3.40 5.94 -13.27
N GLN A 59 2.18 5.42 -13.25
CA GLN A 59 0.97 6.20 -13.56
C GLN A 59 0.68 7.28 -12.51
N PHE A 60 0.90 7.00 -11.23
CA PHE A 60 0.66 7.95 -10.13
C PHE A 60 1.83 8.89 -9.87
N MET A 61 3.00 8.67 -10.48
CA MET A 61 4.18 9.53 -10.29
C MET A 61 3.89 11.02 -10.56
N PRO A 62 3.19 11.42 -11.66
CA PRO A 62 2.88 12.82 -11.90
C PRO A 62 1.97 13.41 -10.83
N VAL A 63 0.91 12.67 -10.43
CA VAL A 63 -0.04 13.08 -9.39
C VAL A 63 0.69 13.26 -8.06
N ARG A 64 1.58 12.32 -7.69
CA ARG A 64 2.39 12.43 -6.48
C ARG A 64 3.29 13.65 -6.54
N ARG A 65 3.95 13.92 -7.67
CA ARG A 65 4.81 15.10 -7.83
C ARG A 65 4.02 16.40 -7.65
N ASP A 66 2.86 16.51 -8.28
CA ASP A 66 2.02 17.69 -8.19
C ASP A 66 1.51 17.90 -6.75
N PHE A 67 1.12 16.83 -6.06
CA PHE A 67 0.74 16.86 -4.65
C PHE A 67 1.88 17.30 -3.72
N TYR A 68 3.11 16.80 -3.93
CA TYR A 68 4.28 17.24 -3.16
C TYR A 68 4.60 18.73 -3.38
N ARG A 69 4.40 19.25 -4.60
CA ARG A 69 4.53 20.69 -4.89
C ARG A 69 3.48 21.49 -4.14
N GLU A 70 2.21 21.10 -4.22
CA GLU A 70 1.11 21.76 -3.50
C GLU A 70 1.33 21.76 -1.98
N LEU A 71 1.82 20.65 -1.42
CA LEU A 71 2.19 20.56 -0.01
C LEU A 71 3.30 21.54 0.36
N GLU A 72 4.33 21.67 -0.48
CA GLU A 72 5.42 22.61 -0.25
C GLU A 72 4.93 24.06 -0.31
N GLU A 73 4.03 24.39 -1.24
CA GLU A 73 3.44 25.72 -1.34
C GLU A 73 2.56 26.07 -0.12
N LEU A 74 1.79 25.10 0.40
CA LEU A 74 0.87 25.32 1.52
C LEU A 74 1.55 25.30 2.90
N GLY A 75 2.53 24.41 3.09
CA GLY A 75 3.08 24.10 4.41
C GLY A 75 4.61 24.02 4.43
N SER A 76 5.27 24.51 3.38
CA SER A 76 6.72 24.53 3.24
C SER A 76 7.33 23.12 3.35
N LYS A 77 8.64 23.06 3.60
CA LYS A 77 9.39 21.82 3.80
C LYS A 77 8.86 20.95 4.95
N LYS A 78 8.24 21.57 5.96
CA LYS A 78 7.70 20.85 7.13
C LYS A 78 6.51 19.95 6.77
N ALA A 79 5.58 20.45 5.96
CA ALA A 79 4.45 19.64 5.50
C ALA A 79 4.91 18.49 4.59
N VAL A 80 5.88 18.75 3.71
CA VAL A 80 6.49 17.72 2.87
C VAL A 80 7.17 16.64 3.73
N ALA A 81 7.94 17.04 4.75
CA ALA A 81 8.62 16.11 5.65
C ALA A 81 7.63 15.23 6.42
N LEU A 82 6.55 15.82 6.94
CA LEU A 82 5.50 15.07 7.64
C LEU A 82 4.78 14.09 6.70
N PHE A 83 4.43 14.52 5.49
CA PHE A 83 3.78 13.64 4.53
C PHE A 83 4.69 12.48 4.10
N ASN A 84 5.97 12.75 3.84
CA ASN A 84 6.94 11.73 3.50
C ASN A 84 7.13 10.71 4.64
N LEU A 85 7.16 11.16 5.90
CA LEU A 85 7.17 10.26 7.06
C LEU A 85 5.95 9.32 7.02
N VAL A 86 4.76 9.87 6.85
CA VAL A 86 3.51 9.09 6.78
C VAL A 86 3.58 8.07 5.64
N GLU A 87 4.04 8.46 4.45
CA GLU A 87 4.16 7.58 3.28
C GLU A 87 5.13 6.41 3.56
N VAL A 88 6.29 6.69 4.17
CA VAL A 88 7.29 5.66 4.52
C VAL A 88 6.76 4.70 5.59
N VAL A 89 6.09 5.21 6.63
CA VAL A 89 5.53 4.38 7.71
C VAL A 89 4.40 3.48 7.19
N ILE A 90 3.51 4.02 6.36
CA ILE A 90 2.45 3.21 5.72
C ILE A 90 3.07 2.10 4.87
N PHE A 91 4.03 2.44 4.01
CA PHE A 91 4.67 1.45 3.17
C PHE A 91 5.38 0.38 4.01
N GLY A 92 6.20 0.77 4.97
CA GLY A 92 6.93 -0.16 5.85
C GLY A 92 6.01 -1.11 6.63
N TYR A 93 4.86 -0.61 7.08
CA TYR A 93 3.92 -1.40 7.87
C TYR A 93 3.03 -2.33 7.03
N PHE A 94 2.63 -1.90 5.82
CA PHE A 94 1.66 -2.64 5.00
C PHE A 94 2.25 -3.39 3.80
N HIS A 95 3.47 -3.12 3.35
CA HIS A 95 3.98 -3.71 2.09
C HIS A 95 4.03 -5.25 2.09
N SER A 96 4.12 -5.88 3.27
CA SER A 96 4.15 -7.33 3.44
C SER A 96 2.82 -7.91 3.93
N ARG A 97 1.85 -7.05 4.28
CA ARG A 97 0.54 -7.44 4.81
C ARG A 97 -0.50 -7.51 3.71
N ARG A 98 -1.10 -8.70 3.53
CA ARG A 98 -2.16 -8.93 2.54
C ARG A 98 -3.56 -8.56 3.04
N ASP A 99 -3.72 -8.35 4.33
CA ASP A 99 -4.98 -8.02 5.01
C ASP A 99 -5.15 -6.52 5.31
N GLY A 100 -4.18 -5.70 4.91
CA GLY A 100 -4.18 -4.26 5.16
C GLY A 100 -5.34 -3.55 4.47
N GLN A 101 -5.98 -2.63 5.18
CA GLN A 101 -7.12 -1.87 4.67
C GLN A 101 -6.88 -0.36 4.75
N ASP A 102 -7.37 0.38 3.75
CA ASP A 102 -7.33 1.84 3.73
C ASP A 102 -8.01 2.45 4.98
N ALA A 103 -9.02 1.77 5.53
CA ALA A 103 -9.69 2.18 6.76
C ALA A 103 -8.73 2.26 7.97
N GLU A 104 -7.73 1.39 8.06
CA GLU A 104 -6.71 1.44 9.11
C GLU A 104 -5.85 2.71 8.98
N ILE A 105 -5.47 3.06 7.75
CA ILE A 105 -4.69 4.26 7.43
C ILE A 105 -5.49 5.52 7.78
N VAL A 106 -6.74 5.60 7.33
CA VAL A 106 -7.63 6.74 7.61
C VAL A 106 -7.85 6.90 9.11
N ALA A 107 -8.12 5.80 9.83
CA ALA A 107 -8.29 5.83 11.28
C ALA A 107 -7.03 6.30 12.00
N ALA A 108 -5.85 5.87 11.56
CA ALA A 108 -4.57 6.32 12.10
C ALA A 108 -4.30 7.81 11.87
N LEU A 109 -4.54 8.31 10.65
CA LEU A 109 -4.39 9.74 10.33
C LEU A 109 -5.36 10.60 11.13
N GLN A 110 -6.61 10.14 11.31
CA GLN A 110 -7.59 10.84 12.14
C GLN A 110 -7.18 10.86 13.61
N ALA A 111 -6.66 9.75 14.13
CA ALA A 111 -6.19 9.66 15.50
C ALA A 111 -4.94 10.54 15.74
N LEU A 112 -4.00 10.57 14.79
CA LEU A 112 -2.84 11.47 14.84
C LEU A 112 -3.28 12.93 14.80
N ARG A 113 -4.19 13.30 13.89
CA ARG A 113 -4.77 14.65 13.82
C ARG A 113 -5.43 15.07 15.14
N ARG A 114 -6.18 14.18 15.79
CA ARG A 114 -6.79 14.46 17.11
C ARG A 114 -5.72 14.65 18.19
N THR A 115 -4.68 13.82 18.17
CA THR A 115 -3.57 13.88 19.14
C THR A 115 -2.78 15.19 19.02
N LEU A 116 -2.58 15.67 17.79
CA LEU A 116 -1.89 16.94 17.51
C LEU A 116 -2.82 18.15 17.58
N SER A 117 -4.12 17.95 17.75
CA SER A 117 -5.07 19.05 17.84
C SER A 117 -4.91 19.79 19.17
N PRO A 118 -4.92 21.14 19.17
CA PRO A 118 -5.01 21.91 20.41
C PRO A 118 -6.31 21.63 21.19
N LEU A 119 -7.36 21.20 20.49
CA LEU A 119 -8.63 20.84 21.09
C LEU A 119 -8.58 19.39 21.56
N HIS A 120 -8.57 19.21 22.89
CA HIS A 120 -8.63 17.88 23.48
C HIS A 120 -10.05 17.31 23.35
N VAL A 121 -10.22 16.30 22.50
CA VAL A 121 -11.46 15.51 22.40
C VAL A 121 -11.17 14.13 22.98
N PRO A 122 -11.88 13.69 24.05
CA PRO A 122 -11.75 12.34 24.58
C PRO A 122 -12.03 11.32 23.47
N ALA A 123 -11.00 10.55 23.10
CA ALA A 123 -11.10 9.50 22.10
C ALA A 123 -11.11 8.14 22.78
N GLY A 124 -11.75 7.16 22.14
CA GLY A 124 -11.61 5.75 22.51
C GLY A 124 -10.19 5.22 22.29
N ALA A 125 -10.00 3.92 22.50
CA ALA A 125 -8.72 3.25 22.28
C ALA A 125 -8.17 3.54 20.87
N MET A 126 -6.87 3.82 20.77
CA MET A 126 -6.21 4.06 19.50
C MET A 126 -6.14 2.74 18.70
N PRO A 127 -6.41 2.76 17.39
CA PRO A 127 -6.13 1.61 16.54
C PRO A 127 -4.64 1.24 16.57
N VAL A 128 -4.31 -0.04 16.40
CA VAL A 128 -2.92 -0.54 16.47
C VAL A 128 -1.98 0.22 15.54
N PHE A 129 -2.38 0.44 14.28
CA PHE A 129 -1.56 1.21 13.35
C PHE A 129 -1.43 2.68 13.75
N ALA A 130 -2.44 3.25 14.42
CA ALA A 130 -2.39 4.62 14.92
C ALA A 130 -1.35 4.79 16.04
N GLU A 131 -1.23 3.80 16.93
CA GLU A 131 -0.19 3.79 17.96
C GLU A 131 1.20 3.69 17.34
N HIS A 132 1.36 2.82 16.32
CA HIS A 132 2.61 2.71 15.58
C HIS A 132 2.98 4.02 14.88
N LEU A 133 2.05 4.62 14.14
CA LEU A 133 2.25 5.89 13.45
C LEU A 133 2.61 7.02 14.43
N LYS A 134 1.93 7.10 15.58
CA LYS A 134 2.25 8.08 16.62
C LYS A 134 3.67 7.89 17.15
N LYS A 135 4.10 6.64 17.39
CA LYS A 135 5.46 6.34 17.86
C LYS A 135 6.53 6.76 16.85
N GLU A 136 6.30 6.48 15.56
CA GLU A 136 7.22 6.90 14.49
C GLU A 136 7.25 8.43 14.36
N TYR A 137 6.10 9.10 14.47
CA TYR A 137 6.02 10.56 14.53
C TYR A 137 6.79 11.14 15.73
N ASP A 138 6.60 10.60 16.94
CA ASP A 138 7.30 11.07 18.14
C ASP A 138 8.82 10.86 18.02
N THR A 139 9.25 9.81 17.33
CA THR A 139 10.66 9.52 17.05
C THR A 139 11.22 10.50 16.02
N PHE A 140 10.52 10.71 14.91
CA PHE A 140 10.88 11.68 13.89
C PHE A 140 10.98 13.09 14.46
N LYS A 141 10.04 13.50 15.31
CA LYS A 141 10.03 14.79 16.00
C LYS A 141 11.28 15.01 16.85
N LYS A 142 11.72 13.99 17.58
CA LYS A 142 12.94 14.06 18.41
C LYS A 142 14.20 14.19 17.57
N GLN A 143 14.24 13.53 16.42
CA GLN A 143 15.41 13.52 15.52
C GLN A 143 15.49 14.76 14.64
N ASN A 144 14.35 15.35 14.26
CA ASN A 144 14.25 16.45 13.30
C ASN A 144 13.38 17.60 13.83
N PRO A 145 13.73 18.24 14.95
CA PRO A 145 12.90 19.26 15.58
C PRO A 145 12.64 20.47 14.68
N GLN A 146 13.59 20.82 13.80
CA GLN A 146 13.47 21.92 12.83
C GLN A 146 12.41 21.66 11.74
N ASP A 147 12.07 20.39 11.49
CA ASP A 147 11.17 19.97 10.40
C ASP A 147 9.72 19.79 10.88
N ILE A 148 9.45 20.02 12.17
CA ILE A 148 8.13 19.91 12.79
C ILE A 148 7.51 21.30 12.92
N ALA A 149 6.24 21.44 12.52
CA ALA A 149 5.49 22.69 12.64
C ALA A 149 4.87 22.89 14.04
N ASP A 150 4.76 21.82 14.83
CA ASP A 150 4.08 21.80 16.14
C ASP A 150 4.89 22.41 17.31
N MET A 151 5.87 23.28 17.02
CA MET A 151 6.66 24.02 18.02
C MET A 151 6.31 25.52 18.08
N SER A 152 5.13 25.91 17.60
CA SER A 152 4.63 27.28 17.65
C SER A 152 3.30 27.35 18.40
#